data_AF-A0A0W8FZE3-F1
#
_entry.id   AF-A0A0W8FZE3-F1
#
_cell.length_a   1.000
_cell.length_b   1.000
_cell.length_c   1.000
_cell.angle_alpha   90.00
_cell.angle_beta   90.00
_cell.angle_gamma   90.00
#
_symmetry.space_group_name_H-M   'P 1'
#
loop_
_entity.id
_entity.type
_entity.pdbx_description
1 polymer ?
#
loop_
_entity_poly.entity_id
_entity_poly.type
_entity_poly.pdbx_seq_one_letter_code
_entity_poly.pdbx_strand_id
1 'polypeptide(L)'
;MKTLFARLNVLVFTVFLLYPYYSLLGQDHKYIGIWEGKLLTQSGDVRVVFNITEEMGKFIITFDIPDRSVTKIPVSIITMEDDLFQFEIPLIKGYYEGVFDNEINQLNGTWHQNERSLPLILSKIEVSEKPKRPQTPKPPFPYKEVEVSYENKNAGIILSGTLTIPENNKPFPAVILITGSGPQDRDETVFGHKPFWVIADYLTRRGIAVLRVDDRGIGGSTGDFSEATTLDFSEDVLSGVNFLLSRNDIDKTKIGLIGHSEGGLIAPMVAASSNNIAFIIMLASPALSGDEILLLQAELIAKTHSIPENIIIKSIGLNRMLYDVVKISTDVSDMKVRLRETITVFISHLNEEEKKIQMFSEEYLLSQIKILTSPWLSFFLKHDPKPFLENISCPVLAIYGEKDIQVPPKENIIALEEINYNSRAQNQYIKILEIDGVNHLFQRAETGSPDEYGLIEETFSQDVLRIMGDWITETIITSKDY
;
A
#
# COMPACT_ATOMS: atom_id res chain seq x y z
N MET A 1 10.73 1.77 14.55
CA MET A 1 9.27 1.67 14.31
C MET A 1 8.90 1.66 12.83
N LYS A 2 9.43 2.56 11.98
CA LYS A 2 9.13 2.60 10.53
C LYS A 2 9.46 1.33 9.72
N THR A 3 10.56 0.63 10.01
CA THR A 3 10.93 -0.63 9.33
C THR A 3 10.20 -1.87 9.85
N LEU A 4 9.47 -1.73 10.95
CA LEU A 4 8.78 -2.83 11.61
C LEU A 4 7.42 -3.12 10.97
N PHE A 5 6.70 -2.07 10.55
CA PHE A 5 5.38 -2.19 9.93
C PHE A 5 5.44 -2.63 8.46
N ALA A 6 6.54 -2.32 7.73
CA ALA A 6 6.78 -2.85 6.39
C ALA A 6 7.08 -4.37 6.39
N ARG A 7 7.61 -4.93 7.49
CA ARG A 7 7.84 -6.38 7.65
C ARG A 7 6.58 -7.15 8.07
N LEU A 8 5.56 -6.47 8.59
CA LEU A 8 4.37 -7.12 9.16
C LEU A 8 3.37 -7.63 8.10
N ASN A 9 3.41 -7.11 6.88
CA ASN A 9 2.48 -7.51 5.81
C ASN A 9 2.87 -8.81 5.09
N VAL A 10 3.97 -9.49 5.47
CA VAL A 10 4.49 -10.66 4.71
C VAL A 10 4.62 -11.95 5.53
N LEU A 11 4.31 -11.99 6.83
CA LEU A 11 4.46 -13.24 7.59
C LEU A 11 3.29 -13.52 8.55
N VAL A 12 2.22 -14.11 8.00
CA VAL A 12 1.29 -14.94 8.78
C VAL A 12 1.24 -16.32 8.12
N PHE A 13 2.29 -17.11 8.35
CA PHE A 13 2.20 -18.56 8.23
C PHE A 13 2.79 -19.21 9.48
N THR A 14 1.86 -19.85 10.19
CA THR A 14 1.94 -20.83 11.28
C THR A 14 3.34 -21.35 11.62
N VAL A 15 3.86 -20.95 12.78
CA VAL A 15 4.95 -21.65 13.47
C VAL A 15 4.52 -21.90 14.92
N PHE A 16 4.04 -23.11 15.19
CA PHE A 16 3.91 -23.63 16.56
C PHE A 16 5.31 -24.08 17.02
N LEU A 17 6.01 -23.23 17.78
CA LEU A 17 7.21 -23.65 18.50
C LEU A 17 6.80 -24.22 19.86
N LEU A 18 7.19 -25.48 20.08
CA LEU A 18 7.04 -26.21 21.34
C LEU A 18 7.90 -25.54 22.43
N TYR A 19 7.26 -24.89 23.40
CA TYR A 19 7.90 -24.32 24.59
C TYR A 19 7.79 -25.25 25.81
N PRO A 20 8.75 -25.20 26.74
CA PRO A 20 8.88 -26.12 27.88
C PRO A 20 7.73 -25.98 28.89
N TYR A 21 7.44 -27.10 29.55
CA TYR A 21 6.36 -27.27 30.52
C TYR A 21 6.69 -26.56 31.84
N TYR A 22 5.92 -25.54 32.19
CA TYR A 22 5.77 -25.10 33.58
C TYR A 22 4.34 -25.38 34.00
N SER A 23 4.16 -26.30 34.94
CA SER A 23 2.89 -26.55 35.60
C SER A 23 2.70 -25.52 36.72
N LEU A 24 2.01 -24.40 36.44
CA LEU A 24 1.43 -23.57 37.49
C LEU A 24 0.05 -24.14 37.83
N LEU A 25 -0.05 -24.85 38.96
CA LEU A 25 -1.32 -25.17 39.57
C LEU A 25 -1.81 -23.95 40.36
N GLY A 26 -2.85 -23.31 39.84
CA GLY A 26 -3.54 -22.16 40.43
C GLY A 26 -3.55 -20.96 39.48
N GLN A 27 -4.32 -21.01 38.38
CA GLN A 27 -4.41 -19.88 37.46
C GLN A 27 -5.62 -18.99 37.80
N ASP A 28 -5.31 -17.74 38.11
CA ASP A 28 -6.25 -16.66 38.32
C ASP A 28 -6.87 -16.29 36.96
N HIS A 29 -8.11 -16.72 36.71
CA HIS A 29 -8.86 -16.46 35.46
C HIS A 29 -9.09 -14.95 35.19
N LYS A 30 -8.67 -14.07 36.11
CA LYS A 30 -8.86 -12.62 36.04
C LYS A 30 -8.26 -11.99 34.79
N TYR A 31 -7.16 -12.55 34.26
CA TYR A 31 -6.49 -12.06 33.05
C TYR A 31 -7.18 -12.48 31.74
N ILE A 32 -8.02 -13.51 31.74
CA ILE A 32 -8.69 -13.99 30.52
C ILE A 32 -9.66 -12.92 30.02
N GLY A 33 -9.53 -12.54 28.74
CA GLY A 33 -10.37 -11.53 28.11
C GLY A 33 -9.61 -10.66 27.11
N ILE A 34 -10.28 -9.60 26.67
CA ILE A 34 -9.74 -8.61 25.75
C ILE A 34 -9.30 -7.39 26.56
N TRP A 35 -8.07 -6.95 26.35
CA TRP A 35 -7.47 -5.81 27.02
C TRP A 35 -7.07 -4.76 26.01
N GLU A 36 -7.61 -3.56 26.11
CA GLU A 36 -7.35 -2.48 25.16
C GLU A 36 -6.70 -1.28 25.87
N GLY A 37 -5.74 -0.67 25.19
CA GLY A 37 -5.11 0.57 25.63
C GLY A 37 -4.65 1.41 24.46
N LYS A 38 -4.10 2.59 24.78
CA LYS A 38 -3.56 3.53 23.79
C LYS A 38 -2.09 3.81 24.11
N LEU A 39 -1.23 3.65 23.11
CA LEU A 39 0.15 4.11 23.13
C LEU A 39 0.21 5.52 22.55
N LEU A 40 0.59 6.49 23.38
CA LEU A 40 0.82 7.87 22.93
C LEU A 40 2.17 7.93 22.21
N THR A 41 2.15 7.83 20.89
CA THR A 41 3.38 7.89 20.08
C THR A 41 3.58 9.29 19.49
N GLN A 42 4.79 9.58 19.01
CA GLN A 42 5.06 10.83 18.29
C GLN A 42 4.28 10.96 16.97
N SER A 43 3.83 9.84 16.40
CA SER A 43 3.00 9.77 15.19
C SER A 43 1.49 9.80 15.50
N GLY A 44 1.11 10.04 16.76
CA GLY A 44 -0.27 9.97 17.23
C GLY A 44 -0.57 8.75 18.11
N ASP A 45 -1.81 8.69 18.59
CA ASP A 45 -2.28 7.63 19.48
C ASP A 45 -2.46 6.32 18.70
N VAL A 46 -1.84 5.25 19.18
CA VAL A 46 -1.99 3.91 18.58
C VAL A 46 -2.75 3.02 19.54
N ARG A 47 -3.93 2.57 19.13
CA ARG A 47 -4.69 1.59 19.89
C ARG A 47 -4.05 0.21 19.81
N VAL A 48 -3.91 -0.43 20.96
CA VAL A 48 -3.35 -1.78 21.09
C VAL A 48 -4.33 -2.67 21.81
N VAL A 49 -4.44 -3.92 21.36
CA VAL A 49 -5.36 -4.91 21.92
C VAL A 49 -4.61 -6.19 22.21
N PHE A 50 -4.76 -6.69 23.44
CA PHE A 50 -4.28 -8.00 23.85
C PHE A 50 -5.47 -8.93 24.04
N ASN A 51 -5.46 -10.06 23.32
CA ASN A 51 -6.43 -11.12 23.51
C ASN A 51 -5.77 -12.23 24.32
N ILE A 52 -6.27 -12.49 25.52
CA ILE A 52 -5.76 -13.53 26.43
C ILE A 52 -6.80 -14.64 26.52
N THR A 53 -6.47 -15.80 25.97
CA THR A 53 -7.28 -17.02 26.06
C THR A 53 -6.51 -18.12 26.79
N GLU A 54 -7.20 -19.21 27.14
CA GLU A 54 -6.58 -20.38 27.74
C GLU A 54 -6.93 -21.62 26.92
N GLU A 55 -5.91 -22.39 26.52
CA GLU A 55 -6.07 -23.68 25.84
C GLU A 55 -5.23 -24.75 26.56
N MET A 56 -5.86 -25.85 26.97
CA MET A 56 -5.20 -26.97 27.65
C MET A 56 -4.36 -26.56 28.88
N GLY A 57 -4.85 -25.61 29.68
CA GLY A 57 -4.14 -25.11 30.87
C GLY A 57 -3.01 -24.13 30.59
N LYS A 58 -2.92 -23.61 29.35
CA LYS A 58 -1.89 -22.65 28.93
C LYS A 58 -2.54 -21.38 28.41
N PHE A 59 -2.04 -20.23 28.87
CA PHE A 59 -2.42 -18.94 28.31
C PHE A 59 -1.86 -18.79 26.89
N ILE A 60 -2.72 -18.36 25.98
CA ILE A 60 -2.38 -17.92 24.64
C ILE A 60 -2.69 -16.44 24.58
N ILE A 61 -1.69 -15.64 24.20
CA ILE A 61 -1.82 -14.20 24.10
C ILE A 61 -1.51 -13.75 22.68
N THR A 62 -2.41 -12.94 22.11
CA THR A 62 -2.14 -12.25 20.86
C THR A 62 -2.21 -10.74 21.03
N PHE A 63 -1.42 -10.04 20.24
CA PHE A 63 -1.38 -8.59 20.16
C PHE A 63 -1.87 -8.12 18.79
N ASP A 64 -2.81 -7.19 18.81
CA ASP A 64 -3.39 -6.56 17.64
C ASP A 64 -3.17 -5.04 17.71
N ILE A 65 -3.02 -4.42 16.55
CA ILE A 65 -3.11 -2.97 16.36
C ILE A 65 -4.27 -2.77 15.36
N PRO A 66 -5.52 -2.70 15.85
CA PRO A 66 -6.70 -2.73 14.98
C PRO A 66 -6.68 -1.62 13.93
N ASP A 67 -6.27 -0.43 14.34
CA ASP A 67 -6.22 0.77 13.50
C ASP A 67 -5.14 0.71 12.41
N ARG A 68 -4.28 -0.30 12.46
CA ARG A 68 -3.28 -0.60 11.43
C ARG A 68 -3.52 -1.95 10.75
N SER A 69 -4.68 -2.58 10.98
CA SER A 69 -5.04 -3.91 10.47
C SER A 69 -4.03 -5.01 10.79
N VAL A 70 -3.22 -4.80 11.81
CA VAL A 70 -2.27 -5.78 12.33
C VAL A 70 -3.00 -6.61 13.36
N THR A 71 -3.04 -7.93 13.17
CA THR A 71 -3.75 -8.82 14.09
C THR A 71 -2.94 -10.08 14.34
N LYS A 72 -3.21 -10.71 15.49
CA LYS A 72 -2.71 -12.01 15.90
C LYS A 72 -1.19 -12.12 16.01
N ILE A 73 -0.49 -11.06 16.42
CA ILE A 73 0.94 -11.18 16.72
C ILE A 73 1.11 -12.04 17.98
N PRO A 74 1.88 -13.14 17.94
CA PRO A 74 2.13 -13.94 19.12
C PRO A 74 2.88 -13.15 20.20
N VAL A 75 2.45 -13.30 21.45
CA VAL A 75 3.06 -12.71 22.63
C VAL A 75 3.64 -13.82 23.50
N SER A 76 4.90 -13.67 23.94
CA SER A 76 5.52 -14.58 24.90
C SER A 76 5.29 -14.04 26.31
N ILE A 77 4.69 -14.87 27.17
CA ILE A 77 4.52 -14.53 28.58
C ILE A 77 5.87 -14.63 29.28
N ILE A 78 6.20 -13.61 30.07
CA ILE A 78 7.39 -13.62 30.93
C ILE A 78 6.97 -13.95 32.37
N THR A 79 6.00 -13.21 32.92
CA THR A 79 5.51 -13.39 34.30
C THR A 79 4.01 -13.13 34.38
N MET A 80 3.28 -14.00 35.08
CA MET A 80 1.87 -13.83 35.45
C MET A 80 1.69 -14.35 36.89
N GLU A 81 2.15 -13.57 37.86
CA GLU A 81 2.13 -13.96 39.28
C GLU A 81 1.56 -12.83 40.13
N ASP A 82 0.70 -13.18 41.09
CA ASP A 82 -0.03 -12.25 41.96
C ASP A 82 -0.78 -11.18 41.16
N ASP A 83 -0.30 -9.93 41.17
CA ASP A 83 -0.82 -8.81 40.38
C ASP A 83 0.18 -8.36 39.29
N LEU A 84 1.36 -8.96 39.18
CA LEU A 84 2.37 -8.61 38.19
C LEU A 84 2.10 -9.31 36.85
N PHE A 85 2.03 -8.53 35.78
CA PHE A 85 1.82 -9.00 34.42
C PHE A 85 2.94 -8.50 33.50
N GLN A 86 3.76 -9.42 33.01
CA GLN A 86 4.90 -9.13 32.13
C GLN A 86 4.88 -10.02 30.90
N PHE A 87 5.08 -9.42 29.74
CA PHE A 87 5.15 -10.14 28.48
C PHE A 87 6.08 -9.44 27.49
N GLU A 88 6.55 -10.21 26.51
CA GLU A 88 7.30 -9.70 25.37
C GLU A 88 6.62 -10.03 24.05
N ILE A 89 6.88 -9.21 23.06
CA ILE A 89 6.50 -9.43 21.67
C ILE A 89 7.82 -9.50 20.88
N PRO A 90 8.42 -10.70 20.74
CA PRO A 90 9.76 -10.85 20.19
C PRO A 90 9.93 -10.25 18.80
N LEU A 91 8.90 -10.40 17.95
CA LEU A 91 8.88 -9.88 16.58
C LEU A 91 9.19 -8.39 16.51
N ILE A 92 8.73 -7.64 17.51
CA ILE A 92 8.85 -6.19 17.56
C ILE A 92 9.80 -5.69 18.65
N LYS A 93 10.51 -6.61 19.32
CA LYS A 93 11.34 -6.34 20.50
C LYS A 93 10.60 -5.43 21.50
N GLY A 94 9.31 -5.69 21.64
CA GLY A 94 8.42 -4.99 22.55
C GLY A 94 8.32 -5.76 23.85
N TYR A 95 8.21 -5.05 24.96
CA TYR A 95 8.08 -5.61 26.29
C TYR A 95 7.08 -4.77 27.07
N TYR A 96 6.27 -5.39 27.91
CA TYR A 96 5.35 -4.72 28.80
C TYR A 96 5.55 -5.22 30.21
N GLU A 97 5.49 -4.30 31.16
CA GLU A 97 5.37 -4.60 32.58
C GLU A 97 4.23 -3.79 33.18
N GLY A 98 3.29 -4.45 33.84
CA GLY A 98 2.17 -3.79 34.48
C GLY A 98 1.70 -4.51 35.71
N VAL A 99 0.99 -3.77 36.56
CA VAL A 99 0.35 -4.28 37.77
C VAL A 99 -1.15 -4.27 37.56
N PHE A 100 -1.80 -5.37 37.89
CA PHE A 100 -3.25 -5.51 37.84
C PHE A 100 -3.90 -4.82 39.02
N ASP A 101 -4.80 -3.90 38.72
CA ASP A 101 -5.67 -3.25 39.68
C ASP A 101 -7.02 -3.97 39.73
N ASN A 102 -7.24 -4.73 40.80
CA ASN A 102 -8.45 -5.52 41.02
C ASN A 102 -9.71 -4.66 41.22
N GLU A 103 -9.60 -3.40 41.64
CA GLU A 103 -10.78 -2.55 41.92
C GLU A 103 -11.41 -2.01 40.63
N ILE A 104 -10.56 -1.66 39.65
CA ILE A 104 -10.99 -1.01 38.41
C ILE A 104 -10.78 -1.89 37.16
N ASN A 105 -10.33 -3.13 37.32
CA ASN A 105 -10.05 -4.09 36.24
C ASN A 105 -9.13 -3.49 35.15
N GLN A 106 -8.00 -2.92 35.58
CA GLN A 106 -6.99 -2.33 34.68
C GLN A 106 -5.61 -2.95 34.91
N LEU A 107 -4.83 -3.06 33.85
CA LEU A 107 -3.39 -3.28 33.93
C LEU A 107 -2.69 -1.94 33.76
N ASN A 108 -2.13 -1.44 34.85
CA ASN A 108 -1.40 -0.18 34.89
C ASN A 108 0.08 -0.47 34.70
N GLY A 109 0.63 -0.11 33.54
CA GLY A 109 1.98 -0.51 33.20
C GLY A 109 2.72 0.42 32.25
N THR A 110 3.89 -0.06 31.85
CA THR A 110 4.81 0.62 30.95
C THR A 110 5.12 -0.31 29.79
N TRP A 111 4.93 0.21 28.58
CA TRP A 111 5.38 -0.40 27.35
C TRP A 111 6.82 0.03 27.05
N HIS A 112 7.67 -0.92 26.74
CA HIS A 112 9.08 -0.73 26.39
C HIS A 112 9.32 -1.26 24.98
N GLN A 113 9.98 -0.46 24.15
CA GLN A 113 10.38 -0.92 22.82
C GLN A 113 11.64 -0.19 22.37
N ASN A 114 12.70 -0.95 22.10
CA ASN A 114 14.06 -0.42 21.96
C ASN A 114 14.47 0.39 23.21
N GLU A 115 15.03 1.59 23.06
CA GLU A 115 15.41 2.48 24.18
C GLU A 115 14.27 3.42 24.63
N ARG A 116 13.01 3.14 24.24
CA ARG A 116 11.86 3.99 24.60
C ARG A 116 10.90 3.25 25.53
N SER A 117 10.38 4.00 26.50
CA SER A 117 9.36 3.55 27.44
C SER A 117 8.18 4.52 27.41
N LEU A 118 6.96 4.00 27.31
CA LEU A 118 5.72 4.75 27.25
C LEU A 118 4.73 4.18 28.28
N PRO A 119 3.98 5.03 29.01
CA PRO A 119 2.89 4.54 29.84
C PRO A 119 1.86 3.82 28.97
N LEU A 120 1.39 2.67 29.43
CA LEU A 120 0.33 1.91 28.78
C LEU A 120 -0.61 1.35 29.85
N ILE A 121 -1.81 1.94 29.90
CA ILE A 121 -2.91 1.45 30.72
C ILE A 121 -3.81 0.61 29.82
N LEU A 122 -4.04 -0.65 30.21
CA LEU A 122 -4.96 -1.55 29.53
C LEU A 122 -6.22 -1.71 30.36
N SER A 123 -7.38 -1.48 29.74
CA SER A 123 -8.68 -1.74 30.34
C SER A 123 -9.27 -3.02 29.78
N LYS A 124 -9.91 -3.83 30.63
CA LYS A 124 -10.64 -5.01 30.19
C LYS A 124 -11.92 -4.59 29.46
N ILE A 125 -12.12 -5.11 28.25
CA ILE A 125 -13.29 -4.83 27.41
C ILE A 125 -13.94 -6.14 26.95
N GLU A 126 -15.23 -6.08 26.59
CA GLU A 126 -15.94 -7.24 26.06
C GLU A 126 -15.64 -7.47 24.57
N VAL A 127 -15.54 -6.38 23.80
CA VAL A 127 -15.31 -6.40 22.34
C VAL A 127 -14.46 -5.19 21.97
N SER A 128 -13.36 -5.40 21.24
CA SER A 128 -12.64 -4.29 20.58
C SER A 128 -13.33 -3.93 19.27
N GLU A 129 -13.74 -2.66 19.11
CA GLU A 129 -14.34 -2.19 17.87
C GLU A 129 -13.32 -2.21 16.73
N LYS A 130 -13.63 -2.85 15.61
CA LYS A 130 -12.80 -2.75 14.41
C LYS A 130 -13.01 -1.38 13.75
N PRO A 131 -11.97 -0.82 13.08
CA PRO A 131 -12.15 0.37 12.26
C PRO A 131 -13.32 0.20 11.29
N LYS A 132 -14.20 1.20 11.21
CA LYS A 132 -15.36 1.15 10.33
C LYS A 132 -14.92 1.42 8.90
N ARG A 133 -15.50 0.67 7.96
CA ARG A 133 -15.30 0.82 6.52
C ARG A 133 -16.68 0.93 5.85
N PRO A 134 -17.41 2.05 6.08
CA PRO A 134 -18.81 2.17 5.69
C PRO A 134 -19.02 2.08 4.16
N GLN A 135 -18.00 2.40 3.37
CA GLN A 135 -18.06 2.35 1.91
C GLN A 135 -17.79 0.97 1.32
N THR A 136 -17.30 -0.01 2.09
CA THR A 136 -17.08 -1.36 1.55
C THR A 136 -18.42 -1.91 1.05
N PRO A 137 -18.53 -2.26 -0.26
CA PRO A 137 -19.79 -2.72 -0.84
C PRO A 137 -20.35 -3.96 -0.12
N LYS A 138 -21.68 -4.05 -0.02
CA LYS A 138 -22.38 -5.18 0.62
C LYS A 138 -23.53 -5.69 -0.27
N PRO A 139 -23.75 -7.01 -0.33
CA PRO A 139 -24.88 -7.57 -1.05
C PRO A 139 -26.23 -7.24 -0.40
N PRO A 140 -27.35 -7.34 -1.14
CA PRO A 140 -27.41 -7.70 -2.56
C PRO A 140 -26.92 -6.57 -3.48
N PHE A 141 -26.16 -6.94 -4.51
CA PHE A 141 -25.65 -5.99 -5.51
C PHE A 141 -26.67 -5.81 -6.65
N PRO A 142 -26.85 -4.60 -7.20
CA PRO A 142 -27.71 -4.36 -8.37
C PRO A 142 -26.99 -4.67 -9.70
N TYR A 143 -26.00 -5.55 -9.66
CA TYR A 143 -25.13 -5.93 -10.77
C TYR A 143 -24.61 -7.35 -10.51
N LYS A 144 -24.04 -7.97 -11.54
CA LYS A 144 -23.43 -9.30 -11.44
C LYS A 144 -21.96 -9.19 -11.08
N GLU A 145 -21.50 -10.04 -10.16
CA GLU A 145 -20.07 -10.32 -9.96
C GLU A 145 -19.74 -11.67 -10.57
N VAL A 146 -18.68 -11.71 -11.38
CA VAL A 146 -18.20 -12.92 -12.04
C VAL A 146 -16.72 -13.08 -11.73
N GLU A 147 -16.36 -14.19 -11.10
CA GLU A 147 -14.96 -14.60 -10.99
C GLU A 147 -14.45 -14.98 -12.38
N VAL A 148 -13.29 -14.42 -12.75
CA VAL A 148 -12.68 -14.61 -14.06
C VAL A 148 -11.23 -15.02 -13.91
N SER A 149 -10.75 -15.78 -14.89
CA SER A 149 -9.34 -16.12 -15.02
C SER A 149 -8.95 -16.13 -16.50
N TYR A 150 -7.79 -15.60 -16.83
CA TYR A 150 -7.27 -15.59 -18.20
C TYR A 150 -5.73 -15.69 -18.20
N GLU A 151 -5.18 -16.09 -19.34
CA GLU A 151 -3.76 -16.36 -19.48
C GLU A 151 -3.01 -15.12 -19.97
N ASN A 152 -1.90 -14.76 -19.32
CA ASN A 152 -0.83 -14.01 -19.97
C ASN A 152 0.10 -15.03 -20.65
N LYS A 153 -0.08 -15.17 -21.97
CA LYS A 153 0.63 -16.16 -22.80
C LYS A 153 2.13 -15.92 -22.89
N ASN A 154 2.57 -14.66 -22.80
CA ASN A 154 3.99 -14.34 -22.91
C ASN A 154 4.75 -14.82 -21.67
N ALA A 155 4.14 -14.62 -20.49
CA ALA A 155 4.72 -15.03 -19.21
C ALA A 155 4.35 -16.48 -18.82
N GLY A 156 3.37 -17.11 -19.48
CA GLY A 156 2.91 -18.45 -19.15
C GLY A 156 2.22 -18.54 -17.79
N ILE A 157 1.52 -17.46 -17.38
CA ILE A 157 0.83 -17.36 -16.10
C ILE A 157 -0.68 -17.18 -16.29
N ILE A 158 -1.45 -17.59 -15.28
CA ILE A 158 -2.88 -17.34 -15.16
C ILE A 158 -3.09 -16.16 -14.21
N LEU A 159 -3.83 -15.16 -14.67
CA LEU A 159 -4.28 -14.02 -13.89
C LEU A 159 -5.74 -14.24 -13.49
N SER A 160 -6.04 -14.02 -12.21
CA SER A 160 -7.37 -14.19 -11.63
C SER A 160 -7.92 -12.85 -11.18
N GLY A 161 -9.23 -12.66 -11.30
CA GLY A 161 -9.87 -11.41 -10.96
C GLY A 161 -11.39 -11.52 -10.82
N THR A 162 -12.01 -10.36 -10.62
CA THR A 162 -13.48 -10.22 -10.59
C THR A 162 -13.89 -9.21 -11.64
N LEU A 163 -14.87 -9.59 -12.48
CA LEU A 163 -15.55 -8.70 -13.41
C LEU A 163 -16.95 -8.37 -12.85
N THR A 164 -17.19 -7.10 -12.52
CA THR A 164 -18.53 -6.60 -12.20
C THR A 164 -19.21 -6.14 -13.49
N ILE A 165 -20.46 -6.56 -13.70
CA ILE A 165 -21.19 -6.35 -14.94
C ILE A 165 -22.56 -5.75 -14.61
N PRO A 166 -22.94 -4.58 -15.17
CA PRO A 166 -24.25 -3.99 -14.96
C PRO A 166 -25.38 -4.94 -15.41
N GLU A 167 -26.58 -4.76 -14.86
CA GLU A 167 -27.75 -5.46 -15.38
C GLU A 167 -28.17 -4.89 -16.75
N ASN A 168 -28.86 -5.72 -17.57
CA ASN A 168 -29.39 -5.49 -18.93
C ASN A 168 -28.60 -6.14 -20.10
N ASN A 169 -29.26 -6.24 -21.26
CA ASN A 169 -28.72 -6.86 -22.48
C ASN A 169 -28.11 -5.80 -23.42
N LYS A 170 -26.94 -5.27 -23.08
CA LYS A 170 -26.13 -4.43 -23.98
C LYS A 170 -24.65 -4.77 -23.79
N PRO A 171 -23.81 -4.66 -24.84
CA PRO A 171 -22.38 -4.50 -24.63
C PRO A 171 -22.12 -3.27 -23.76
N PHE A 172 -21.35 -3.42 -22.70
CA PHE A 172 -21.04 -2.34 -21.75
C PHE A 172 -19.68 -1.73 -22.04
N PRO A 173 -19.51 -0.40 -21.88
CA PRO A 173 -18.15 0.13 -21.72
C PRO A 173 -17.50 -0.56 -20.52
N ALA A 174 -16.18 -0.70 -20.56
CA ALA A 174 -15.44 -1.39 -19.51
C ALA A 174 -14.23 -0.60 -19.06
N VAL A 175 -13.84 -0.79 -17.81
CA VAL A 175 -12.56 -0.30 -17.30
C VAL A 175 -11.81 -1.41 -16.58
N ILE A 176 -10.47 -1.36 -16.67
CA ILE A 176 -9.58 -2.17 -15.85
C ILE A 176 -9.00 -1.27 -14.77
N LEU A 177 -9.09 -1.70 -13.51
CA LEU A 177 -8.40 -1.03 -12.40
C LEU A 177 -7.00 -1.64 -12.26
N ILE A 178 -5.97 -0.78 -12.19
CA ILE A 178 -4.56 -1.17 -12.14
C ILE A 178 -3.98 -0.66 -10.83
N THR A 179 -3.53 -1.61 -10.01
CA THR A 179 -3.01 -1.45 -8.65
C THR A 179 -1.74 -0.61 -8.62
N GLY A 180 -1.48 -0.01 -7.46
CA GLY A 180 -0.20 0.63 -7.15
C GLY A 180 0.93 -0.37 -6.88
N SER A 181 2.03 0.13 -6.32
CA SER A 181 3.21 -0.69 -6.05
C SER A 181 3.03 -1.69 -4.91
N GLY A 182 3.84 -2.76 -4.97
CA GLY A 182 3.81 -3.86 -4.00
C GLY A 182 2.83 -4.98 -4.38
N PRO A 183 2.78 -6.07 -3.60
CA PRO A 183 1.92 -7.21 -3.89
C PRO A 183 0.46 -6.90 -3.53
N GLN A 184 -0.39 -6.60 -4.51
CA GLN A 184 -1.77 -6.20 -4.27
C GLN A 184 -2.78 -7.29 -4.66
N ASP A 185 -3.85 -7.40 -3.87
CA ASP A 185 -5.05 -8.11 -4.32
C ASP A 185 -5.87 -7.21 -5.25
N ARG A 186 -6.86 -7.80 -5.92
CA ARG A 186 -7.75 -7.09 -6.86
C ARG A 186 -8.51 -5.90 -6.26
N ASP A 187 -8.59 -5.80 -4.93
CA ASP A 187 -9.29 -4.74 -4.21
C ASP A 187 -8.37 -3.60 -3.78
N GLU A 188 -7.06 -3.73 -4.02
CA GLU A 188 -6.00 -2.86 -3.51
C GLU A 188 -6.12 -2.71 -1.98
N THR A 189 -6.27 -3.85 -1.29
CA THR A 189 -6.59 -3.86 0.13
C THR A 189 -5.45 -3.27 0.97
N VAL A 190 -5.74 -2.17 1.66
CA VAL A 190 -4.76 -1.48 2.52
C VAL A 190 -5.41 -0.97 3.80
N PHE A 191 -4.88 -1.32 4.98
CA PHE A 191 -5.46 -1.00 6.29
C PHE A 191 -6.98 -1.31 6.40
N GLY A 192 -7.42 -2.40 5.77
CA GLY A 192 -8.82 -2.82 5.73
C GLY A 192 -9.72 -2.03 4.78
N HIS A 193 -9.19 -0.98 4.14
CA HIS A 193 -9.83 -0.31 3.01
C HIS A 193 -9.72 -1.18 1.77
N LYS A 194 -10.72 -1.04 0.88
CA LYS A 194 -10.82 -1.74 -0.40
C LYS A 194 -11.20 -0.76 -1.51
N PRO A 195 -10.32 0.20 -1.84
CA PRO A 195 -10.66 1.32 -2.73
C PRO A 195 -11.11 0.83 -4.10
N PHE A 196 -10.51 -0.22 -4.66
CA PHE A 196 -10.92 -0.71 -5.98
C PHE A 196 -12.30 -1.38 -5.97
N TRP A 197 -12.72 -1.99 -4.86
CA TRP A 197 -14.10 -2.46 -4.74
C TRP A 197 -15.10 -1.30 -4.68
N VAL A 198 -14.77 -0.22 -3.97
CA VAL A 198 -15.60 0.98 -3.91
C VAL A 198 -15.75 1.63 -5.29
N ILE A 199 -14.63 1.77 -6.03
CA ILE A 199 -14.63 2.29 -7.40
C ILE A 199 -15.45 1.36 -8.31
N ALA A 200 -15.26 0.04 -8.22
CA ALA A 200 -15.98 -0.93 -9.01
C ALA A 200 -17.50 -0.90 -8.76
N ASP A 201 -17.95 -0.88 -7.50
CA ASP A 201 -19.38 -0.76 -7.15
C ASP A 201 -19.97 0.54 -7.72
N TYR A 202 -19.28 1.66 -7.53
CA TYR A 202 -19.72 2.97 -8.00
C TYR A 202 -19.88 3.02 -9.53
N LEU A 203 -18.85 2.60 -10.28
CA LEU A 203 -18.87 2.63 -11.75
C LEU A 203 -19.83 1.59 -12.34
N THR A 204 -19.96 0.42 -11.71
CA THR A 204 -20.90 -0.62 -12.19
C THR A 204 -22.34 -0.20 -12.04
N ARG A 205 -22.70 0.48 -10.94
CA ARG A 205 -24.03 1.10 -10.78
C ARG A 205 -24.32 2.18 -11.83
N ARG A 206 -23.28 2.73 -12.46
CA ARG A 206 -23.38 3.72 -13.55
C ARG A 206 -23.33 3.09 -14.95
N GLY A 207 -23.40 1.76 -15.07
CA GLY A 207 -23.48 1.07 -16.35
C GLY A 207 -22.13 0.79 -17.02
N ILE A 208 -21.05 0.77 -16.25
CA ILE A 208 -19.69 0.46 -16.73
C ILE A 208 -19.24 -0.88 -16.13
N ALA A 209 -18.81 -1.83 -16.95
CA ALA A 209 -18.21 -3.07 -16.45
C ALA A 209 -16.82 -2.79 -15.86
N VAL A 210 -16.46 -3.40 -14.73
CA VAL A 210 -15.16 -3.16 -14.08
C VAL A 210 -14.43 -4.47 -13.86
N LEU A 211 -13.23 -4.58 -14.44
CA LEU A 211 -12.31 -5.67 -14.20
C LEU A 211 -11.30 -5.26 -13.12
N ARG A 212 -11.26 -6.05 -12.06
CA ARG A 212 -10.26 -5.99 -10.98
C ARG A 212 -9.47 -7.29 -11.00
N VAL A 213 -8.14 -7.23 -10.88
CA VAL A 213 -7.26 -8.40 -11.09
C VAL A 213 -6.28 -8.48 -9.93
N ASP A 214 -6.05 -9.69 -9.41
CA ASP A 214 -4.96 -9.90 -8.44
C ASP A 214 -3.63 -9.84 -9.20
N ASP A 215 -2.64 -9.14 -8.64
CA ASP A 215 -1.31 -9.11 -9.23
C ASP A 215 -0.74 -10.53 -9.38
N ARG A 216 0.16 -10.74 -10.34
CA ARG A 216 0.82 -12.04 -10.53
C ARG A 216 1.42 -12.56 -9.22
N GLY A 217 1.19 -13.84 -8.94
CA GLY A 217 1.62 -14.49 -7.70
C GLY A 217 0.84 -14.10 -6.44
N ILE A 218 -0.18 -13.23 -6.55
CA ILE A 218 -1.04 -12.79 -5.45
C ILE A 218 -2.46 -13.32 -5.64
N GLY A 219 -3.16 -13.57 -4.53
CA GLY A 219 -4.56 -14.01 -4.54
C GLY A 219 -4.75 -15.31 -5.35
N GLY A 220 -5.59 -15.24 -6.38
CA GLY A 220 -5.83 -16.36 -7.31
C GLY A 220 -4.88 -16.40 -8.51
N SER A 221 -4.01 -15.41 -8.69
CA SER A 221 -3.09 -15.33 -9.82
C SER A 221 -1.84 -16.19 -9.58
N THR A 222 -1.39 -16.91 -10.61
CA THR A 222 -0.12 -17.66 -10.58
C THR A 222 1.06 -16.74 -10.90
N GLY A 223 2.29 -17.25 -10.80
CA GLY A 223 3.51 -16.50 -11.10
C GLY A 223 4.27 -16.09 -9.83
N ASP A 224 5.30 -15.27 -10.00
CA ASP A 224 6.12 -14.75 -8.91
C ASP A 224 6.21 -13.23 -8.99
N PHE A 225 5.64 -12.55 -8.00
CA PHE A 225 5.69 -11.09 -7.88
C PHE A 225 7.13 -10.58 -7.71
N SER A 226 7.97 -11.31 -6.99
CA SER A 226 9.30 -10.83 -6.57
C SER A 226 10.30 -10.72 -7.73
N GLU A 227 10.03 -11.42 -8.82
CA GLU A 227 10.85 -11.42 -10.04
C GLU A 227 10.33 -10.47 -11.13
N ALA A 228 9.18 -9.82 -10.89
CA ALA A 228 8.50 -9.00 -11.88
C ALA A 228 8.93 -7.52 -11.87
N THR A 229 8.71 -6.85 -13.00
CA THR A 229 8.95 -5.41 -13.20
C THR A 229 7.65 -4.65 -13.52
N THR A 230 7.70 -3.32 -13.53
CA THR A 230 6.56 -2.51 -14.02
C THR A 230 6.18 -2.86 -15.46
N LEU A 231 7.15 -3.21 -16.31
CA LEU A 231 6.90 -3.64 -17.68
C LEU A 231 6.12 -4.97 -17.70
N ASP A 232 6.50 -5.92 -16.87
CA ASP A 232 5.78 -7.19 -16.72
C ASP A 232 4.31 -6.98 -16.33
N PHE A 233 4.06 -6.10 -15.35
CA PHE A 233 2.69 -5.75 -14.95
C PHE A 233 1.90 -5.09 -16.09
N SER A 234 2.56 -4.31 -16.96
CA SER A 234 1.89 -3.78 -18.16
C SER A 234 1.45 -4.87 -19.15
N GLU A 235 2.21 -5.96 -19.28
CA GLU A 235 1.82 -7.10 -20.13
C GLU A 235 0.66 -7.89 -19.51
N ASP A 236 0.58 -7.95 -18.18
CA ASP A 236 -0.55 -8.55 -17.45
C ASP A 236 -1.83 -7.76 -17.69
N VAL A 237 -1.76 -6.43 -17.59
CA VAL A 237 -2.89 -5.54 -17.89
C VAL A 237 -3.31 -5.67 -19.36
N LEU A 238 -2.36 -5.73 -20.29
CA LEU A 238 -2.65 -5.94 -21.72
C LEU A 238 -3.36 -7.28 -21.96
N SER A 239 -3.02 -8.33 -21.20
CA SER A 239 -3.73 -9.60 -21.23
C SER A 239 -5.17 -9.46 -20.72
N GLY A 240 -5.41 -8.62 -19.71
CA GLY A 240 -6.75 -8.23 -19.26
C GLY A 240 -7.56 -7.47 -20.32
N VAL A 241 -6.92 -6.55 -21.05
CA VAL A 241 -7.54 -5.86 -22.19
C VAL A 241 -7.96 -6.88 -23.26
N ASN A 242 -7.08 -7.81 -23.61
CA ASN A 242 -7.38 -8.87 -24.59
C ASN A 242 -8.51 -9.80 -24.11
N PHE A 243 -8.57 -10.10 -22.82
CA PHE A 243 -9.68 -10.84 -22.22
C PHE A 243 -11.01 -10.09 -22.42
N LEU A 244 -11.08 -8.79 -22.09
CA LEU A 244 -12.29 -7.98 -22.31
C LEU A 244 -12.68 -7.90 -23.79
N LEU A 245 -11.72 -7.73 -24.71
CA LEU A 245 -11.96 -7.73 -26.16
C LEU A 245 -12.52 -9.05 -26.70
N SER A 246 -12.28 -10.17 -26.01
CA SER A 246 -12.81 -11.48 -26.39
C SER A 246 -14.30 -11.66 -26.03
N ARG A 247 -14.83 -10.80 -25.16
CA ARG A 247 -16.20 -10.91 -24.65
C ARG A 247 -17.23 -10.25 -25.58
N ASN A 248 -18.45 -10.78 -25.57
CA ASN A 248 -19.57 -10.27 -26.38
C ASN A 248 -20.47 -9.28 -25.60
N ASP A 249 -20.36 -9.26 -24.27
CA ASP A 249 -21.07 -8.34 -23.38
C ASP A 249 -20.27 -7.07 -23.06
N ILE A 250 -19.10 -6.88 -23.68
CA ILE A 250 -18.27 -5.67 -23.58
C ILE A 250 -18.24 -4.93 -24.92
N ASP A 251 -18.43 -3.61 -24.88
CA ASP A 251 -18.22 -2.73 -26.03
C ASP A 251 -16.72 -2.52 -26.26
N LYS A 252 -16.21 -3.15 -27.31
CA LYS A 252 -14.77 -3.22 -27.62
C LYS A 252 -14.16 -1.86 -27.99
N THR A 253 -14.99 -0.88 -28.31
CA THR A 253 -14.53 0.49 -28.64
C THR A 253 -14.44 1.39 -27.41
N LYS A 254 -14.81 0.88 -26.22
CA LYS A 254 -14.99 1.67 -24.99
C LYS A 254 -14.34 0.99 -23.78
N ILE A 255 -13.11 0.53 -23.96
CA ILE A 255 -12.28 -0.02 -22.88
C ILE A 255 -11.34 1.07 -22.38
N GLY A 256 -11.46 1.46 -21.11
CA GLY A 256 -10.58 2.41 -20.45
C GLY A 256 -9.68 1.76 -19.40
N LEU A 257 -8.67 2.49 -18.95
CA LEU A 257 -7.77 2.07 -17.88
C LEU A 257 -7.83 3.09 -16.74
N ILE A 258 -7.86 2.63 -15.50
CA ILE A 258 -7.79 3.47 -14.30
C ILE A 258 -6.64 2.94 -13.45
N GLY A 259 -5.57 3.70 -13.33
CA GLY A 259 -4.37 3.30 -12.62
C GLY A 259 -4.12 4.16 -11.39
N HIS A 260 -3.84 3.52 -10.25
CA HIS A 260 -3.46 4.20 -9.01
C HIS A 260 -1.96 4.10 -8.76
N SER A 261 -1.30 5.21 -8.38
CA SER A 261 0.12 5.24 -8.08
C SER A 261 0.96 4.67 -9.25
N GLU A 262 1.69 3.57 -9.06
CA GLU A 262 2.39 2.86 -10.14
C GLU A 262 1.46 2.41 -11.29
N GLY A 263 0.20 2.02 -11.00
CA GLY A 263 -0.78 1.70 -12.02
C GLY A 263 -1.05 2.84 -12.99
N GLY A 264 -0.88 4.08 -12.55
CA GLY A 264 -0.97 5.28 -13.38
C GLY A 264 0.19 5.43 -14.37
N LEU A 265 1.34 4.78 -14.12
CA LEU A 265 2.46 4.64 -15.06
C LEU A 265 2.20 3.50 -16.05
N ILE A 266 1.62 2.41 -15.55
CA ILE A 266 1.32 1.21 -16.34
C ILE A 266 0.26 1.51 -17.41
N ALA A 267 -0.79 2.27 -17.08
CA ALA A 267 -1.85 2.57 -18.05
C ALA A 267 -1.34 3.23 -19.35
N PRO A 268 -0.51 4.30 -19.31
CA PRO A 268 0.22 4.83 -20.46
C PRO A 268 1.03 3.80 -21.24
N MET A 269 1.77 2.90 -20.58
CA MET A 269 2.56 1.86 -21.25
C MET A 269 1.68 0.92 -22.07
N VAL A 270 0.51 0.56 -21.53
CA VAL A 270 -0.48 -0.29 -22.20
C VAL A 270 -1.12 0.45 -23.37
N ALA A 271 -1.53 1.71 -23.18
CA ALA A 271 -2.13 2.51 -24.25
C ALA A 271 -1.16 2.80 -25.40
N ALA A 272 0.13 3.00 -25.11
CA ALA A 272 1.17 3.13 -26.13
C ALA A 272 1.36 1.83 -26.95
N SER A 273 0.98 0.68 -26.38
CA SER A 273 1.13 -0.65 -26.99
C SER A 273 -0.19 -1.22 -27.56
N SER A 274 -1.32 -0.51 -27.40
CA SER A 274 -2.66 -0.97 -27.81
C SER A 274 -3.54 0.18 -28.29
N ASN A 275 -3.99 0.11 -29.54
CA ASN A 275 -4.95 1.05 -30.10
C ASN A 275 -6.40 0.85 -29.61
N ASN A 276 -6.64 -0.11 -28.70
CA ASN A 276 -7.98 -0.43 -28.20
C ASN A 276 -8.31 0.28 -26.86
N ILE A 277 -7.46 1.22 -26.42
CA ILE A 277 -7.69 1.99 -25.19
C ILE A 277 -8.40 3.29 -25.53
N ALA A 278 -9.63 3.42 -25.04
CA ALA A 278 -10.50 4.56 -25.29
C ALA A 278 -10.17 5.77 -24.43
N PHE A 279 -9.67 5.55 -23.20
CA PHE A 279 -9.25 6.61 -22.27
C PHE A 279 -8.42 6.05 -21.11
N ILE A 280 -7.72 6.94 -20.40
CA ILE A 280 -6.99 6.64 -19.16
C ILE A 280 -7.44 7.58 -18.03
N ILE A 281 -7.55 7.06 -16.81
CA ILE A 281 -7.54 7.86 -15.58
C ILE A 281 -6.30 7.51 -14.77
N MET A 282 -5.50 8.53 -14.43
CA MET A 282 -4.33 8.45 -13.58
C MET A 282 -4.70 8.97 -12.20
N LEU A 283 -4.66 8.13 -11.17
CA LEU A 283 -4.94 8.46 -9.78
C LEU A 283 -3.61 8.51 -9.02
N ALA A 284 -3.20 9.69 -8.56
CA ALA A 284 -1.96 9.89 -7.81
C ALA A 284 -0.73 9.27 -8.51
N SER A 285 -0.65 9.44 -9.82
CA SER A 285 0.40 8.81 -10.66
C SER A 285 1.67 9.65 -10.68
N PRO A 286 2.87 9.05 -10.54
CA PRO A 286 4.10 9.79 -10.80
C PRO A 286 4.15 10.30 -12.25
N ALA A 287 4.66 11.51 -12.43
CA ALA A 287 5.01 12.11 -13.72
C ALA A 287 6.53 12.41 -13.81
N LEU A 288 7.26 12.18 -12.72
CA LEU A 288 8.72 12.27 -12.60
C LEU A 288 9.36 10.88 -12.76
N SER A 289 10.69 10.84 -12.92
CA SER A 289 11.41 9.56 -12.93
C SER A 289 11.35 8.87 -11.56
N GLY A 290 11.51 7.54 -11.55
CA GLY A 290 11.36 6.75 -10.33
C GLY A 290 12.32 7.15 -9.20
N ASP A 291 13.52 7.62 -9.51
CA ASP A 291 14.46 8.13 -8.51
C ASP A 291 14.03 9.48 -7.92
N GLU A 292 13.52 10.39 -8.75
CA GLU A 292 13.06 11.70 -8.28
C GLU A 292 11.85 11.56 -7.36
N ILE A 293 10.87 10.72 -7.74
CA ILE A 293 9.66 10.53 -6.95
C ILE A 293 9.95 9.86 -5.61
N LEU A 294 10.81 8.85 -5.56
CA LEU A 294 11.16 8.17 -4.30
C LEU A 294 11.97 9.07 -3.36
N LEU A 295 12.80 9.98 -3.89
CA LEU A 295 13.50 10.97 -3.06
C LEU A 295 12.52 11.98 -2.46
N LEU A 296 11.58 12.52 -3.26
CA LEU A 296 10.55 13.44 -2.78
C LEU A 296 9.65 12.78 -1.72
N GLN A 297 9.16 11.57 -2.01
CA GLN A 297 8.35 10.78 -1.08
C GLN A 297 9.09 10.55 0.24
N ALA A 298 10.35 10.11 0.19
CA ALA A 298 11.14 9.87 1.40
C ALA A 298 11.32 11.14 2.23
N GLU A 299 11.56 12.29 1.59
CA GLU A 299 11.75 13.57 2.27
C GLU A 299 10.46 14.04 2.96
N LEU A 300 9.33 14.05 2.25
CA LEU A 300 8.07 14.54 2.79
C LEU A 300 7.53 13.63 3.90
N ILE A 301 7.60 12.31 3.73
CA ILE A 301 7.28 11.37 4.80
C ILE A 301 8.24 11.55 5.99
N ALA A 302 9.51 11.86 5.76
CA ALA A 302 10.41 12.14 6.87
C ALA A 302 10.02 13.41 7.63
N LYS A 303 9.57 14.47 6.94
CA LYS A 303 9.12 15.75 7.53
C LYS A 303 7.82 15.64 8.32
N THR A 304 6.93 14.69 8.00
CA THR A 304 5.73 14.44 8.84
C THR A 304 6.09 13.82 10.19
N HIS A 305 7.31 13.33 10.34
CA HIS A 305 7.83 12.81 11.58
C HIS A 305 8.81 13.85 12.13
N SER A 306 8.93 14.00 13.45
CA SER A 306 9.85 14.97 14.08
C SER A 306 11.34 14.58 13.94
N ILE A 307 11.75 14.10 12.76
CA ILE A 307 13.12 13.77 12.39
C ILE A 307 13.86 15.09 12.13
N PRO A 308 15.03 15.33 12.74
CA PRO A 308 15.81 16.54 12.52
C PRO A 308 16.20 16.72 11.04
N GLU A 309 16.12 17.96 10.54
CA GLU A 309 16.35 18.30 9.13
C GLU A 309 17.73 17.86 8.62
N ASN A 310 18.78 17.98 9.45
CA ASN A 310 20.13 17.54 9.10
C ASN A 310 20.22 16.02 8.86
N ILE A 311 19.39 15.22 9.54
CA ILE A 311 19.31 13.77 9.34
C ILE A 311 18.56 13.46 8.04
N ILE A 312 17.48 14.19 7.75
CA ILE A 312 16.73 14.06 6.49
C ILE A 312 17.66 14.34 5.31
N ILE A 313 18.38 15.46 5.31
CA ILE A 313 19.32 15.85 4.25
C ILE A 313 20.35 14.74 4.00
N LYS A 314 20.94 14.18 5.07
CA LYS A 314 21.92 13.08 4.96
C LYS A 314 21.30 11.81 4.39
N SER A 315 20.10 11.43 4.84
CA SER A 315 19.40 10.24 4.35
C SER A 315 19.04 10.36 2.86
N ILE A 316 18.56 11.54 2.43
CA ILE A 316 18.26 11.81 1.02
C ILE A 316 19.54 11.81 0.18
N GLY A 317 20.64 12.36 0.70
CA GLY A 317 21.96 12.28 0.07
C GLY A 317 22.43 10.84 -0.14
N LEU A 318 22.27 9.97 0.86
CA LEU A 318 22.57 8.54 0.71
C LEU A 318 21.68 7.90 -0.36
N ASN A 319 20.36 8.07 -0.28
CA ASN A 319 19.43 7.48 -1.25
C ASN A 319 19.78 7.88 -2.68
N ARG A 320 20.12 9.16 -2.91
CA ARG A 320 20.54 9.65 -4.22
C ARG A 320 21.77 8.90 -4.73
N MET A 321 22.83 8.77 -3.91
CA MET A 321 24.03 8.02 -4.31
C MET A 321 23.73 6.55 -4.61
N LEU A 322 22.82 5.92 -3.85
CA LEU A 322 22.43 4.53 -4.09
C LEU A 322 21.62 4.37 -5.38
N TYR A 323 20.71 5.30 -5.66
CA TYR A 323 19.93 5.32 -6.91
C TYR A 323 20.83 5.56 -8.12
N ASP A 324 21.82 6.45 -8.01
CA ASP A 324 22.81 6.67 -9.06
C ASP A 324 23.58 5.38 -9.39
N VAL A 325 23.99 4.61 -8.38
CA VAL A 325 24.62 3.29 -8.58
C VAL A 325 23.69 2.35 -9.34
N VAL A 326 22.42 2.24 -8.92
CA VAL A 326 21.44 1.38 -9.61
C VAL A 326 21.27 1.80 -11.08
N LYS A 327 21.15 3.11 -11.35
CA LYS A 327 20.92 3.65 -12.71
C LYS A 327 22.08 3.39 -13.66
N ILE A 328 23.34 3.49 -13.18
CA ILE A 328 24.53 3.26 -14.02
C ILE A 328 24.92 1.77 -14.14
N SER A 329 24.52 0.93 -13.19
CA SER A 329 24.87 -0.48 -13.19
C SER A 329 24.09 -1.28 -14.24
N THR A 330 24.82 -2.12 -14.98
CA THR A 330 24.28 -3.06 -15.98
C THR A 330 24.36 -4.52 -15.54
N ASP A 331 25.17 -4.83 -14.52
CA ASP A 331 25.33 -6.16 -13.93
C ASP A 331 24.97 -6.13 -12.44
N VAL A 332 24.19 -7.13 -12.00
CA VAL A 332 23.69 -7.20 -10.62
C VAL A 332 24.81 -7.49 -9.62
N SER A 333 25.86 -8.23 -10.01
CA SER A 333 26.96 -8.56 -9.10
C SER A 333 27.83 -7.33 -8.84
N ASP A 334 28.19 -6.58 -9.89
CA ASP A 334 28.87 -5.27 -9.79
C ASP A 334 28.03 -4.26 -8.99
N MET A 335 26.72 -4.18 -9.25
CA MET A 335 25.79 -3.32 -8.51
C MET A 335 25.84 -3.61 -7.00
N LYS A 336 25.79 -4.88 -6.58
CA LYS A 336 25.87 -5.27 -5.16
C LYS A 336 27.19 -4.82 -4.51
N VAL A 337 28.30 -4.92 -5.22
CA VAL A 337 29.62 -4.47 -4.72
C VAL A 337 29.61 -2.96 -4.54
N ARG A 338 29.22 -2.20 -5.57
CA ARG A 338 29.16 -0.73 -5.51
C ARG A 338 28.23 -0.22 -4.42
N LEU A 339 27.02 -0.79 -4.31
CA LEU A 339 26.08 -0.42 -3.24
C LEU A 339 26.68 -0.65 -1.85
N ARG A 340 27.34 -1.80 -1.65
CA ARG A 340 28.03 -2.09 -0.38
C ARG A 340 29.11 -1.07 -0.07
N GLU A 341 29.95 -0.75 -1.05
CA GLU A 341 31.02 0.24 -0.91
C GLU A 341 30.44 1.63 -0.59
N THR A 342 29.44 2.09 -1.33
CA THR A 342 28.76 3.38 -1.11
C THR A 342 28.18 3.48 0.30
N ILE A 343 27.46 2.46 0.76
CA ILE A 343 26.88 2.46 2.12
C ILE A 343 27.99 2.45 3.17
N THR A 344 29.04 1.64 2.98
CA THR A 344 30.17 1.55 3.93
C THR A 344 30.91 2.87 4.06
N VAL A 345 31.20 3.54 2.94
CA VAL A 345 31.83 4.86 2.91
C VAL A 345 30.92 5.90 3.54
N PHE A 346 29.62 5.87 3.28
CA PHE A 346 28.70 6.82 3.92
C PHE A 346 28.68 6.66 5.45
N ILE A 347 28.57 5.42 5.96
CA ILE A 347 28.55 5.12 7.40
C ILE A 347 29.84 5.59 8.09
N SER A 348 31.00 5.50 7.44
CA SER A 348 32.28 5.90 8.04
C SER A 348 32.38 7.42 8.31
N HIS A 349 31.55 8.23 7.65
CA HIS A 349 31.48 9.68 7.83
C HIS A 349 30.41 10.14 8.83
N LEU A 350 29.63 9.22 9.41
CA LEU A 350 28.63 9.54 10.43
C LEU A 350 29.23 9.58 11.83
N ASN A 351 28.70 10.46 12.68
CA ASN A 351 29.02 10.44 14.11
C ASN A 351 28.22 9.35 14.86
N GLU A 352 28.55 9.09 16.12
CA GLU A 352 27.93 8.00 16.89
C GLU A 352 26.44 8.21 17.18
N GLU A 353 25.99 9.45 17.33
CA GLU A 353 24.57 9.77 17.51
C GLU A 353 23.77 9.48 16.23
N GLU A 354 24.31 9.86 15.07
CA GLU A 354 23.71 9.63 13.75
C GLU A 354 23.62 8.15 13.41
N LYS A 355 24.67 7.37 13.73
CA LYS A 355 24.66 5.91 13.56
C LYS A 355 23.56 5.26 14.41
N LYS A 356 23.36 5.72 15.65
CA LYS A 356 22.29 5.24 16.52
C LYS A 356 20.91 5.59 15.99
N ILE A 357 20.70 6.83 15.56
CA ILE A 357 19.41 7.30 15.02
C ILE A 357 19.01 6.52 13.76
N GLN A 358 19.97 6.24 12.87
CA GLN A 358 19.71 5.54 11.61
C GLN A 358 19.76 4.00 11.74
N MET A 359 20.15 3.48 12.91
CA MET A 359 20.18 2.04 13.24
C MET A 359 20.92 1.18 12.21
N PHE A 360 22.06 1.68 11.69
CA PHE A 360 22.85 0.92 10.72
C PHE A 360 23.39 -0.38 11.32
N SER A 361 23.25 -1.47 10.57
CA SER A 361 23.72 -2.81 10.91
C SER A 361 24.06 -3.59 9.64
N GLU A 362 24.77 -4.71 9.77
CA GLU A 362 25.02 -5.62 8.64
C GLU A 362 23.70 -6.17 8.08
N GLU A 363 22.72 -6.46 8.93
CA GLU A 363 21.38 -6.86 8.48
C GLU A 363 20.70 -5.75 7.68
N TYR A 364 20.78 -4.50 8.13
CA TYR A 364 20.27 -3.35 7.40
C TYR A 364 20.92 -3.24 6.02
N LEU A 365 22.26 -3.34 5.96
CA LEU A 365 23.02 -3.28 4.71
C LEU A 365 22.57 -4.35 3.71
N LEU A 366 22.48 -5.61 4.16
CA LEU A 366 22.01 -6.71 3.32
C LEU A 366 20.56 -6.51 2.85
N SER A 367 19.70 -5.96 3.70
CA SER A 367 18.31 -5.67 3.35
C SER A 367 18.20 -4.56 2.30
N GLN A 368 18.97 -3.48 2.42
CA GLN A 368 18.99 -2.38 1.46
C GLN A 368 19.50 -2.84 0.10
N ILE A 369 20.62 -3.58 0.10
CA ILE A 369 21.17 -4.15 -1.14
C ILE A 369 20.13 -5.05 -1.81
N LYS A 370 19.48 -5.95 -1.05
CA LYS A 370 18.44 -6.83 -1.60
C LYS A 370 17.32 -6.04 -2.27
N ILE A 371 16.78 -5.03 -1.60
CA ILE A 371 15.69 -4.18 -2.11
C ILE A 371 16.12 -3.44 -3.39
N LEU A 372 17.28 -2.77 -3.37
CA LEU A 372 17.81 -2.01 -4.51
C LEU A 372 18.15 -2.89 -5.71
N THR A 373 18.52 -4.14 -5.47
CA THR A 373 18.80 -5.14 -6.52
C THR A 373 17.58 -5.91 -6.99
N SER A 374 16.38 -5.63 -6.45
CA SER A 374 15.16 -6.28 -6.94
C SER A 374 14.86 -5.87 -8.38
N PRO A 375 14.31 -6.78 -9.22
CA PRO A 375 13.94 -6.46 -10.60
C PRO A 375 13.04 -5.23 -10.69
N TRP A 376 11.98 -5.19 -9.89
CA TRP A 376 11.05 -4.07 -9.82
C TRP A 376 11.73 -2.73 -9.52
N LEU A 377 12.44 -2.61 -8.39
CA LEU A 377 12.99 -1.32 -7.99
C LEU A 377 14.09 -0.85 -8.94
N SER A 378 14.91 -1.79 -9.45
CA SER A 378 15.91 -1.48 -10.46
C SER A 378 15.30 -0.97 -11.76
N PHE A 379 14.16 -1.54 -12.19
CA PHE A 379 13.41 -1.04 -13.34
C PHE A 379 12.80 0.33 -13.04
N PHE A 380 12.09 0.47 -11.91
CA PHE A 380 11.38 1.67 -11.51
C PHE A 380 12.31 2.89 -11.43
N LEU A 381 13.48 2.76 -10.77
CA LEU A 381 14.49 3.83 -10.66
C LEU A 381 15.06 4.27 -12.02
N LYS A 382 15.05 3.39 -13.02
CA LYS A 382 15.52 3.67 -14.38
C LYS A 382 14.40 4.17 -15.30
N HIS A 383 13.15 4.03 -14.87
CA HIS A 383 12.00 4.35 -15.69
C HIS A 383 11.73 5.85 -15.71
N ASP A 384 11.58 6.38 -16.93
CA ASP A 384 11.09 7.72 -17.21
C ASP A 384 9.70 7.60 -17.85
N PRO A 385 8.64 8.15 -17.23
CA PRO A 385 7.29 8.07 -17.76
C PRO A 385 7.05 9.01 -18.96
N LYS A 386 7.86 10.06 -19.14
CA LYS A 386 7.65 11.10 -20.16
C LYS A 386 7.48 10.53 -21.57
N PRO A 387 8.33 9.61 -22.08
CA PRO A 387 8.18 9.08 -23.43
C PRO A 387 6.85 8.33 -23.67
N PHE A 388 6.27 7.72 -22.64
CA PHE A 388 4.98 7.03 -22.78
C PHE A 388 3.85 8.04 -22.79
N LEU A 389 3.87 9.01 -21.87
CA LEU A 389 2.85 10.05 -21.77
C LEU A 389 2.81 10.97 -23.01
N GLU A 390 3.96 11.31 -23.60
CA GLU A 390 4.04 12.13 -24.82
C GLU A 390 3.47 11.45 -26.08
N ASN A 391 3.33 10.12 -26.05
CA ASN A 391 2.90 9.30 -27.19
C ASN A 391 1.49 8.69 -27.01
N ILE A 392 0.74 9.09 -25.97
CA ILE A 392 -0.65 8.65 -25.80
C ILE A 392 -1.55 9.32 -26.86
N SER A 393 -2.46 8.54 -27.44
CA SER A 393 -3.44 8.99 -28.44
C SER A 393 -4.87 9.11 -27.90
N CYS A 394 -5.14 8.65 -26.68
CA CYS A 394 -6.46 8.68 -26.06
C CYS A 394 -6.58 9.77 -24.98
N PRO A 395 -7.80 10.23 -24.64
CA PRO A 395 -8.03 11.15 -23.53
C PRO A 395 -7.54 10.60 -22.18
N VAL A 396 -6.96 11.48 -21.36
CA VAL A 396 -6.40 11.21 -20.05
C VAL A 396 -7.00 12.17 -19.02
N LEU A 397 -7.43 11.63 -17.88
CA LEU A 397 -7.74 12.41 -16.67
C LEU A 397 -6.72 12.08 -15.60
N ALA A 398 -5.88 13.04 -15.21
CA ALA A 398 -4.99 12.90 -14.06
C ALA A 398 -5.60 13.60 -12.85
N ILE A 399 -5.70 12.89 -11.73
CA ILE A 399 -6.22 13.40 -10.46
C ILE A 399 -5.14 13.22 -9.39
N TYR A 400 -4.85 14.28 -8.65
CA TYR A 400 -3.94 14.29 -7.50
C TYR A 400 -4.65 14.78 -6.24
N GLY A 401 -4.23 14.30 -5.08
CA GLY A 401 -4.68 14.81 -3.79
C GLY A 401 -3.77 15.92 -3.26
N GLU A 402 -4.34 17.02 -2.75
CA GLU A 402 -3.58 18.15 -2.16
C GLU A 402 -2.72 17.71 -0.96
N LYS A 403 -3.15 16.68 -0.21
CA LYS A 403 -2.39 16.10 0.91
C LYS A 403 -1.54 14.89 0.50
N ASP A 404 -1.41 14.60 -0.78
CA ASP A 404 -0.55 13.50 -1.20
C ASP A 404 0.93 13.85 -0.97
N ILE A 405 1.59 13.08 -0.09
CA ILE A 405 3.02 13.20 0.18
C ILE A 405 3.84 12.02 -0.37
N GLN A 406 3.19 11.08 -1.04
CA GLN A 406 3.84 9.96 -1.72
C GLN A 406 4.06 10.30 -3.20
N VAL A 407 3.07 10.91 -3.82
CA VAL A 407 3.16 11.48 -5.17
C VAL A 407 2.73 12.96 -5.11
N PRO A 408 3.64 13.85 -4.70
CA PRO A 408 3.28 15.23 -4.38
C PRO A 408 2.67 15.96 -5.58
N PRO A 409 1.50 16.61 -5.43
CA PRO A 409 0.76 17.18 -6.55
C PRO A 409 1.57 18.25 -7.27
N LYS A 410 2.25 19.14 -6.54
CA LYS A 410 2.95 20.29 -7.11
C LYS A 410 3.96 19.89 -8.18
N GLU A 411 4.92 19.04 -7.83
CA GLU A 411 6.00 18.64 -8.75
C GLU A 411 5.47 17.78 -9.90
N ASN A 412 4.53 16.87 -9.64
CA ASN A 412 3.97 15.98 -10.66
C ASN A 412 3.02 16.70 -11.63
N ILE A 413 2.23 17.67 -11.16
CA ILE A 413 1.37 18.50 -12.02
C ILE A 413 2.23 19.36 -12.94
N ILE A 414 3.28 20.01 -12.43
CA ILE A 414 4.21 20.80 -13.26
C ILE A 414 4.85 19.94 -14.36
N ALA A 415 5.34 18.75 -14.00
CA ALA A 415 5.92 17.82 -14.97
C ALA A 415 4.88 17.37 -16.00
N LEU A 416 3.66 17.04 -15.57
CA LEU A 416 2.60 16.59 -16.46
C LEU A 416 2.08 17.72 -17.37
N GLU A 417 2.04 18.97 -16.90
CA GLU A 417 1.74 20.15 -17.72
C GLU A 417 2.81 20.37 -18.80
N GLU A 418 4.10 20.21 -18.46
CA GLU A 418 5.20 20.28 -19.41
C GLU A 418 5.10 19.18 -20.48
N ILE A 419 4.81 17.95 -20.05
CA ILE A 419 4.59 16.81 -20.94
C ILE A 419 3.40 17.06 -21.87
N ASN A 420 2.28 17.53 -21.34
CA ASN A 420 1.08 17.85 -22.11
C ASN A 420 1.36 18.94 -23.16
N TYR A 421 2.12 19.99 -22.78
CA TYR A 421 2.52 21.06 -23.70
C TYR A 421 3.42 20.58 -24.84
N ASN A 422 4.35 19.66 -24.56
CA ASN A 422 5.31 19.13 -25.53
C ASN A 422 4.78 17.95 -26.36
N SER A 423 3.68 17.32 -25.92
CA SER A 423 3.09 16.20 -26.64
C SER A 423 2.67 16.62 -28.06
N ARG A 424 2.76 15.69 -29.01
CA ARG A 424 2.36 15.93 -30.42
C ARG A 424 0.89 16.34 -30.57
N ALA A 425 0.10 16.16 -29.53
CA ALA A 425 -1.25 16.64 -29.42
C ALA A 425 -1.28 18.00 -28.73
N GLN A 426 -1.10 19.07 -29.51
CA GLN A 426 -1.37 20.42 -29.02
C GLN A 426 -2.78 20.48 -28.38
N ASN A 427 -2.83 20.58 -27.05
CA ASN A 427 -3.94 21.08 -26.23
C ASN A 427 -5.26 20.28 -26.05
N GLN A 428 -5.34 18.94 -26.17
CA GLN A 428 -6.67 18.28 -25.96
C GLN A 428 -6.77 16.94 -25.19
N TYR A 429 -5.69 16.30 -24.73
CA TYR A 429 -5.85 14.95 -24.14
C TYR A 429 -5.68 14.86 -22.63
N ILE A 430 -4.81 15.62 -21.97
CA ILE A 430 -4.61 15.47 -20.52
C ILE A 430 -5.34 16.55 -19.74
N LYS A 431 -6.44 16.17 -19.06
CA LYS A 431 -7.10 16.99 -18.05
C LYS A 431 -6.48 16.70 -16.69
N ILE A 432 -5.95 17.72 -16.02
CA ILE A 432 -5.28 17.59 -14.72
C ILE A 432 -6.15 18.24 -13.65
N LEU A 433 -6.39 17.53 -12.55
CA LEU A 433 -7.16 18.01 -11.39
C LEU A 433 -6.38 17.76 -10.09
N GLU A 434 -6.31 18.78 -9.25
CA GLU A 434 -5.90 18.66 -7.85
C GLU A 434 -7.14 18.74 -6.96
N ILE A 435 -7.26 17.80 -6.02
CA ILE A 435 -8.40 17.68 -5.13
C ILE A 435 -7.98 18.09 -3.72
N ASP A 436 -8.57 19.19 -3.25
CA ASP A 436 -8.32 19.75 -1.92
C ASP A 436 -8.56 18.71 -0.81
N GLY A 437 -7.68 18.64 0.18
CA GLY A 437 -7.89 17.90 1.44
C GLY A 437 -7.96 16.38 1.33
N VAL A 438 -7.47 15.75 0.25
CA VAL A 438 -7.37 14.27 0.14
C VAL A 438 -5.92 13.81 0.03
N ASN A 439 -5.62 12.65 0.63
CA ASN A 439 -4.29 12.04 0.63
C ASN A 439 -4.04 11.17 -0.63
N HIS A 440 -2.93 10.42 -0.64
CA HIS A 440 -2.54 9.50 -1.73
C HIS A 440 -3.63 8.47 -2.08
N LEU A 441 -4.34 7.95 -1.08
CA LEU A 441 -5.44 6.99 -1.26
C LEU A 441 -6.79 7.66 -1.58
N PHE A 442 -6.77 8.98 -1.83
CA PHE A 442 -7.95 9.83 -2.00
C PHE A 442 -8.92 9.80 -0.82
N GLN A 443 -8.42 9.58 0.40
CA GLN A 443 -9.21 9.73 1.62
C GLN A 443 -9.11 11.17 2.12
N ARG A 444 -10.20 11.73 2.67
CA ARG A 444 -10.17 13.02 3.37
C ARG A 444 -9.20 12.94 4.55
N ALA A 445 -8.22 13.84 4.56
CA ALA A 445 -7.00 13.72 5.34
C ALA A 445 -6.62 15.04 6.01
N GLU A 446 -6.03 14.95 7.20
CA GLU A 446 -5.49 16.12 7.90
C GLU A 446 -4.04 16.39 7.49
N THR A 447 -3.21 15.33 7.49
CA THR A 447 -1.76 15.45 7.29
C THR A 447 -1.27 14.84 5.99
N GLY A 448 -1.98 13.86 5.43
CA GLY A 448 -1.52 13.08 4.28
C GLY A 448 -0.59 11.93 4.63
N SER A 449 -0.18 11.81 5.89
CA SER A 449 0.75 10.79 6.37
C SER A 449 0.17 9.38 6.20
N PRO A 450 0.96 8.38 5.75
CA PRO A 450 0.51 6.99 5.77
C PRO A 450 0.08 6.48 7.16
N ASP A 451 0.54 7.13 8.24
CA ASP A 451 0.15 6.77 9.61
C ASP A 451 -1.34 7.02 9.93
N GLU A 452 -2.03 7.92 9.21
CA GLU A 452 -3.47 8.18 9.41
C GLU A 452 -4.39 7.28 8.56
N TYR A 453 -3.87 6.55 7.56
CA TYR A 453 -4.70 5.83 6.58
C TYR A 453 -5.70 4.87 7.23
N GLY A 454 -5.26 4.10 8.23
CA GLY A 454 -6.12 3.15 8.92
C GLY A 454 -7.05 3.78 9.98
N LEU A 455 -6.78 5.01 10.41
CA LEU A 455 -7.62 5.79 11.32
C LEU A 455 -8.81 6.43 10.60
N ILE A 456 -8.65 6.73 9.30
CA ILE A 456 -9.71 7.32 8.49
C ILE A 456 -10.77 6.26 8.19
N GLU A 457 -12.06 6.58 8.38
CA GLU A 457 -13.16 5.65 8.05
C GLU A 457 -13.49 5.67 6.55
N GLU A 458 -13.31 6.81 5.88
CA GLU A 458 -13.50 6.95 4.44
C GLU A 458 -12.45 6.11 3.70
N THR A 459 -12.91 5.24 2.81
CA THR A 459 -12.08 4.43 1.91
C THR A 459 -11.64 5.19 0.67
N PHE A 460 -12.52 6.02 0.11
CA PHE A 460 -12.23 6.76 -1.12
C PHE A 460 -13.20 7.94 -1.26
N SER A 461 -12.70 9.11 -1.62
CA SER A 461 -13.49 10.34 -1.69
C SER A 461 -14.66 10.24 -2.66
N GLN A 462 -15.86 10.56 -2.16
CA GLN A 462 -17.09 10.61 -2.97
C GLN A 462 -17.01 11.64 -4.09
N ASP A 463 -16.29 12.74 -3.89
CA ASP A 463 -16.08 13.75 -4.93
C ASP A 463 -15.23 13.20 -6.09
N VAL A 464 -14.19 12.44 -5.76
CA VAL A 464 -13.32 11.81 -6.76
C VAL A 464 -14.08 10.75 -7.55
N LEU A 465 -14.89 9.92 -6.89
CA LEU A 465 -15.80 8.97 -7.56
C LEU A 465 -16.73 9.68 -8.55
N ARG A 466 -17.34 10.79 -8.11
CA ARG A 466 -18.22 11.60 -8.96
C ARG A 466 -17.48 12.16 -10.18
N ILE A 467 -16.34 12.80 -9.97
CA ILE A 467 -15.49 13.35 -11.04
C ILE A 467 -15.12 12.28 -12.07
N MET A 468 -14.63 11.12 -11.61
CA MET A 468 -14.29 10.00 -12.49
C MET A 468 -15.50 9.51 -13.27
N GLY A 469 -16.61 9.23 -12.58
CA GLY A 469 -17.81 8.67 -13.23
C GLY A 469 -18.42 9.63 -14.25
N ASP A 470 -18.47 10.93 -13.94
CA ASP A 470 -19.00 11.95 -14.85
C ASP A 470 -18.08 12.12 -16.06
N TRP A 471 -16.75 12.21 -15.85
CA TRP A 471 -15.79 12.31 -16.95
C TRP A 471 -15.79 11.08 -17.86
N ILE A 472 -15.86 9.87 -17.31
CA ILE A 472 -15.97 8.63 -18.12
C ILE A 472 -17.24 8.69 -18.98
N THR A 473 -18.36 9.11 -18.39
CA THR A 473 -19.65 9.20 -19.10
C THR A 473 -19.57 10.19 -20.26
N GLU A 474 -18.99 11.37 -20.03
CA GLU A 474 -18.76 12.40 -21.05
C GLU A 474 -17.86 11.88 -22.16
N THR A 475 -16.68 11.34 -21.83
CA THR A 475 -15.70 10.82 -22.79
C THR A 475 -16.27 9.71 -23.68
N ILE A 476 -17.05 8.80 -23.09
CA ILE A 476 -17.69 7.69 -23.81
C ILE A 476 -18.83 8.17 -24.74
N ILE A 477 -19.48 9.29 -24.42
CA ILE A 477 -20.54 9.87 -25.26
C ILE A 477 -19.91 10.60 -26.45
N THR A 478 -18.87 11.41 -26.21
CA THR A 478 -18.21 12.22 -27.25
C THR A 478 -17.42 11.39 -28.25
N SER A 479 -16.99 10.17 -27.88
CA SER A 479 -16.28 9.25 -28.79
C SER A 479 -17.14 8.71 -29.94
N LYS A 480 -18.42 9.10 -30.05
CA LYS A 480 -19.30 8.73 -31.17
C LYS A 480 -19.10 9.56 -32.45
N ASP A 481 -18.38 10.68 -32.37
CA ASP A 481 -18.35 11.69 -33.44
C ASP A 481 -16.97 11.93 -34.08
N TYR A 482 -16.00 11.02 -33.89
CA TYR A 482 -14.66 11.11 -34.50
C TYR A 482 -14.36 9.98 -35.49
#